data_AF-A0A2W4NM49-F1
#
_entry.id   AF-A0A2W4NM49-F1
#
_cell.length_a   1.000
_cell.length_b   1.000
_cell.length_c   1.000
_cell.angle_alpha   90.00
_cell.angle_beta   90.00
_cell.angle_gamma   90.00
#
_symmetry.space_group_name_H-M   'P 1'
#
loop_
_entity.id
_entity.type
_entity.pdbx_description
1 polymer ?
#
loop_
_entity_poly.entity_id
_entity_poly.type
_entity_poly.pdbx_seq_one_letter_code
_entity_poly.pdbx_strand_id
1 'polypeptide(L)' 'MIQEDETEILIVGGGLGGIAAAVSACRLGRKVIVTEPTDWIGGQRTPPTVPPHADPRDGGPGCSQTHRGEG' A
#
# COMPACT_ATOMS: atom_id res chain seq x y z
N MET A 1 -17.44 -10.85 -5.91
CA MET A 1 -16.27 -11.77 -6.01
C MET A 1 -15.47 -11.57 -4.73
N ILE A 2 -15.20 -12.60 -3.94
CA ILE A 2 -14.39 -12.48 -2.72
C ILE A 2 -12.96 -12.92 -3.07
N GLN A 3 -11.96 -12.12 -2.71
CA GLN A 3 -10.53 -12.44 -2.87
C GLN A 3 -10.00 -12.90 -1.52
N GLU A 4 -9.25 -14.00 -1.52
CA GLU A 4 -8.62 -14.59 -0.33
C GLU A 4 -7.12 -14.72 -0.60
N ASP A 5 -6.33 -13.90 0.09
CA ASP A 5 -4.87 -13.92 -0.01
C ASP A 5 -4.23 -14.48 1.26
N GLU A 6 -3.38 -15.50 1.10
CA GLU A 6 -2.64 -16.09 2.23
C GLU A 6 -1.36 -15.30 2.53
N THR A 7 -1.11 -15.01 3.80
CA THR A 7 0.09 -14.33 4.27
C THR A 7 0.51 -14.83 5.64
N GLU A 8 1.79 -14.74 5.97
CA GLU A 8 2.27 -15.01 7.32
C GLU A 8 2.01 -13.81 8.23
N ILE A 9 2.05 -12.60 7.68
CA ILE A 9 1.89 -11.34 8.41
C ILE A 9 0.94 -10.43 7.65
N LEU A 10 -0.06 -9.89 8.35
CA LEU A 10 -0.97 -8.86 7.87
C LEU A 10 -0.72 -7.56 8.65
N ILE A 11 -0.48 -6.46 7.94
CA ILE A 11 -0.28 -5.13 8.49
C ILE A 11 -1.45 -4.25 8.04
N VAL A 12 -2.19 -3.71 9.00
CA VAL A 12 -3.28 -2.77 8.74
C VAL A 12 -2.76 -1.36 8.99
N GLY A 13 -2.59 -0.59 7.93
CA GLY A 13 -2.00 0.74 7.93
C GLY A 13 -0.72 0.82 7.08
N GLY A 14 -0.76 1.59 5.99
CA GLY A 14 0.33 1.94 5.09
C GLY A 14 1.14 3.16 5.52
N GLY A 15 1.05 3.60 6.79
CA GLY A 15 1.90 4.65 7.34
C GLY A 15 3.37 4.23 7.49
N LEU A 16 4.24 5.17 7.86
CA LEU A 16 5.68 4.92 8.04
C LEU A 16 6.00 3.71 8.95
N GLY A 17 5.27 3.57 10.06
CA GLY A 17 5.44 2.44 10.98
C GLY A 17 5.04 1.10 10.36
N GLY A 18 3.92 1.06 9.64
CA GLY A 18 3.45 -0.14 8.95
C GLY A 18 4.41 -0.57 7.83
N ILE A 19 4.90 0.38 7.05
CA ILE A 19 5.89 0.11 6.00
C ILE A 19 7.24 -0.31 6.59
N ALA A 20 7.70 0.31 7.67
CA ALA A 20 8.92 -0.11 8.36
C ALA A 20 8.81 -1.55 8.89
N ALA A 21 7.65 -1.91 9.45
CA ALA A 21 7.36 -3.27 9.88
C ALA A 21 7.33 -4.26 8.70
N ALA A 22 6.68 -3.88 7.58
CA ALA A 22 6.61 -4.69 6.37
C ALA A 22 8.00 -4.98 5.81
N VAL A 23 8.84 -3.94 5.65
CA VAL A 23 10.21 -4.09 5.15
C VAL A 23 11.04 -4.97 6.08
N SER A 24 10.90 -4.82 7.39
CA SER A 24 11.62 -5.65 8.37
C SER A 24 11.21 -7.11 8.27
N ALA A 25 9.91 -7.40 8.17
CA ALA A 25 9.38 -8.74 7.99
C ALA A 25 9.79 -9.37 6.65
N CYS A 26 9.76 -8.62 5.55
CA CYS A 26 10.24 -9.09 4.24
C CYS A 26 11.74 -9.40 4.26
N ARG A 27 12.55 -8.61 4.98
CA ARG A 27 13.99 -8.88 5.17
C ARG A 27 14.26 -10.17 5.95
N LEU A 28 13.29 -10.62 6.75
CA LEU A 28 13.31 -11.92 7.44
C LEU A 28 12.75 -13.06 6.58
N GLY A 29 12.47 -12.82 5.30
CA GLY A 29 11.96 -13.82 4.36
C GLY A 29 10.48 -14.14 4.53
N ARG A 30 9.71 -13.28 5.20
CA ARG A 30 8.27 -13.50 5.45
C ARG A 30 7.42 -12.92 4.33
N LYS A 31 6.32 -13.61 4.01
CA LYS A 31 5.25 -13.05 3.17
C LYS A 31 4.42 -12.09 4.01
N VAL A 32 4.27 -10.86 3.51
CA VAL A 32 3.56 -9.77 4.21
C VAL A 32 2.53 -9.14 3.28
N ILE A 33 1.33 -8.92 3.78
CA ILE A 33 0.31 -8.10 3.15
C ILE A 33 0.14 -6.84 3.97
N VAL A 34 0.11 -5.69 3.30
CA VAL A 34 -0.21 -4.40 3.90
C VAL A 34 -1.53 -3.92 3.32
N THR A 35 -2.49 -3.61 4.17
CA THR A 35 -3.75 -2.95 3.76
C THR A 35 -3.73 -1.51 4.23
N GLU A 36 -4.15 -0.58 3.38
CA GLU A 36 -4.31 0.83 3.71
C GLU A 36 -5.67 1.27 3.16
N PRO A 37 -6.54 1.91 3.96
CA PRO A 37 -7.87 2.31 3.50
C PRO A 37 -7.82 3.51 2.53
N THR A 38 -6.67 4.15 2.38
CA THR A 38 -6.45 5.26 1.45
C THR A 38 -5.77 4.79 0.18
N ASP A 39 -5.96 5.53 -0.91
CA ASP A 39 -5.33 5.25 -2.21
C ASP A 39 -3.81 5.51 -2.25
N TRP A 40 -3.21 5.90 -1.12
CA TRP A 40 -1.80 6.26 -0.99
C TRP A 40 -1.15 5.63 0.25
N ILE A 41 0.08 5.18 0.07
CA ILE A 41 0.97 4.70 1.14
C ILE A 41 1.78 5.88 1.69
N GLY A 42 2.00 5.92 3.01
CA GLY A 42 2.79 6.94 3.69
C GLY A 42 2.07 7.63 4.85
N GLY A 43 0.78 7.32 5.07
CA GLY A 43 -0.04 7.93 6.12
C GLY A 43 -0.24 9.44 5.94
N GLN A 44 -1.01 10.05 6.84
CA GLN A 44 -1.50 11.44 6.78
C GLN A 44 -0.41 12.55 6.70
N ARG A 45 0.88 12.22 6.88
CA ARG A 45 1.99 13.20 6.93
C ARG A 45 2.88 13.23 5.69
N THR A 46 2.57 12.41 4.68
CA THR A 46 3.23 12.52 3.38
C THR A 46 2.30 13.33 2.47
N PRO A 47 2.62 14.59 2.11
CA PRO A 47 1.81 15.29 1.11
C PRO A 47 1.79 14.42 -0.15
N PRO A 48 0.65 14.31 -0.86
CA PRO A 48 0.61 13.54 -2.09
C PRO A 48 1.73 14.04 -2.99
N THR A 49 2.64 13.13 -3.37
CA THR A 49 3.71 13.42 -4.36
C THR A 49 3.11 13.86 -5.70
N VAL A 50 1.82 13.56 -5.91
CA VAL A 50 1.03 13.99 -7.05
C VAL A 50 0.39 15.36 -6.79
N PRO A 51 0.49 16.31 -7.73
CA PRO A 51 -0.22 17.57 -7.62
C PRO A 51 -1.75 17.32 -7.65
N PRO A 52 -2.56 18.18 -7.01
CA PRO A 52 -4.00 17.97 -6.77
C PRO A 52 -4.88 17.91 -8.04
N HIS A 53 -4.29 17.97 -9.23
CA HIS A 53 -4.96 17.95 -10.53
C HIS A 53 -4.50 16.81 -11.45
N ALA A 54 -3.60 15.93 -11.01
CA ALA A 54 -3.17 14.79 -11.82
C ALA A 54 -4.26 13.70 -11.82
N ASP A 55 -4.73 13.27 -12.99
CA ASP A 55 -5.65 12.13 -13.10
C ASP A 55 -4.85 10.87 -12.72
N PRO A 56 -5.39 9.97 -11.87
CA PRO A 56 -4.78 8.68 -11.59
C PRO A 56 -4.37 7.84 -12.83
N ARG A 57 -4.92 8.15 -14.02
CA ARG A 57 -4.58 7.53 -15.31
C ARG A 57 -3.30 8.08 -15.96
N ASP A 58 -2.73 9.18 -15.46
CA ASP A 58 -1.57 9.87 -16.06
C ASP A 58 -0.23 9.15 -15.87
N GLY A 59 -0.22 7.93 -15.30
CA GLY A 59 0.93 7.02 -15.37
C GLY A 59 2.17 7.43 -14.58
N GLY A 60 2.00 8.02 -13.38
CA GLY A 60 3.11 8.33 -12.48
C GLY A 60 3.84 7.08 -11.94
N PRO A 61 5.13 7.18 -11.54
CA PRO A 61 5.94 6.00 -11.24
C PRO A 61 5.52 5.41 -9.90
N GLY A 62 4.85 4.26 -9.95
CA GLY A 62 4.40 3.55 -8.76
C GLY A 62 4.34 2.06 -9.01
N CYS A 63 5.50 1.41 -8.96
CA CYS A 63 5.64 -0.04 -8.93
C CYS A 63 5.06 -0.59 -7.61
N SER A 64 3.74 -0.62 -7.49
CA SER A 64 3.01 -1.32 -6.43
C SER A 64 1.60 -1.55 -6.93
N GLN A 65 1.24 -2.82 -7.14
CA GLN A 65 -0.08 -3.24 -7.61
C GLN A 65 -1.17 -2.71 -6.68
N THR A 66 -1.79 -1.60 -7.06
CA THR A 66 -3.01 -1.07 -6.45
C THR A 66 -4.19 -1.91 -6.96
N HIS A 67 -4.67 -2.84 -6.15
CA HIS A 67 -5.90 -3.57 -6.44
C HIS A 67 -7.08 -2.66 -6.11
N ARG A 68 -7.79 -2.22 -7.16
CA ARG A 68 -9.02 -1.45 -7.04
C ARG A 68 -10.18 -2.41 -6.75
N GLY A 69 -10.73 -2.34 -5.54
CA GLY A 69 -12.03 -2.92 -5.23
C GLY A 69 -13.12 -2.03 -5.80
N GLU A 70 -13.63 -2.36 -6.98
CA GLU A 70 -14.93 -1.81 -7.44
C GLU A 70 -16.03 -2.72 -6.89
N GLY A 71 -17.05 -2.09 -6.26
CA GLY A 71 -18.15 -2.76 -5.57
C GLY A 71 -19.16 -3.47 -6.46
#